data_AF-A0A421EAQ6-F1
#
_entry.id   AF-A0A421EAQ6-F1
#
_cell.length_a   1.000
_cell.length_b   1.000
_cell.length_c   1.000
_cell.angle_alpha   90.00
_cell.angle_beta   90.00
_cell.angle_gamma   90.00
#
_symmetry.space_group_name_H-M   'P 1'
#
loop_
_entity.id
_entity.type
_entity.pdbx_description
1 polymer ?
#
loop_
_entity_poly.entity_id
_entity_poly.type
_entity_poly.pdbx_seq_one_letter_code
_entity_poly.pdbx_strand_id
1 'polypeptide(L)'
;MSSVRCTVENRKRIQRAARALRETVPTVLVETTPPVRSEHNAWTLDAVLPETEGVPPEVLRELALAGLTLQPTPAQNEHQHVVATA
;
A
#
# COMPACT_ATOMS: atom_id res chain seq x y z
N MET A 1 -18.02 -18.33 -5.77
CA MET A 1 -17.56 -17.47 -6.88
C MET A 1 -17.11 -16.15 -6.27
N SER A 2 -15.84 -16.05 -5.86
CA SER A 2 -15.29 -14.80 -5.34
C SER A 2 -15.31 -13.78 -6.47
N SER A 3 -16.11 -12.72 -6.33
CA SER A 3 -16.13 -11.63 -7.30
C SER A 3 -14.71 -11.09 -7.37
N VAL A 4 -14.03 -11.31 -8.49
CA VAL A 4 -12.85 -10.52 -8.85
C VAL A 4 -13.39 -9.11 -8.98
N ARG A 5 -13.33 -8.33 -7.89
CA ARG A 5 -13.69 -6.91 -7.90
C ARG A 5 -12.91 -6.31 -9.07
N CYS A 6 -13.61 -5.68 -10.01
CA CYS A 6 -13.04 -5.30 -11.30
C CYS A 6 -11.65 -4.67 -11.11
N THR A 7 -10.65 -5.09 -11.90
CA THR A 7 -9.26 -4.61 -11.80
C THR A 7 -9.17 -3.08 -11.81
N VAL A 8 -10.11 -2.39 -12.47
CA VAL A 8 -10.22 -0.93 -12.50
C VAL A 8 -10.64 -0.35 -11.14
N GLU A 9 -11.54 -1.00 -10.41
CA GLU A 9 -11.96 -0.57 -9.08
C GLU A 9 -10.81 -0.76 -8.07
N ASN A 10 -10.13 -1.90 -8.11
CA ASN A 10 -8.95 -2.14 -7.29
C ASN A 10 -7.81 -1.16 -7.62
N ARG A 11 -7.61 -0.84 -8.91
CA ARG A 11 -6.69 0.23 -9.34
C ARG A 11 -7.06 1.58 -8.70
N LYS A 12 -8.34 1.97 -8.74
CA LYS A 12 -8.80 3.23 -8.13
C LYS A 12 -8.60 3.25 -6.61
N ARG A 13 -8.77 2.13 -5.92
CA ARG A 13 -8.50 2.02 -4.47
C ARG A 13 -7.03 2.23 -4.15
N ILE A 14 -6.14 1.53 -4.86
CA ILE A 14 -4.69 1.65 -4.70
C ILE A 14 -4.21 3.07 -5.02
N GLN A 15 -4.72 3.69 -6.09
CA GLN A 15 -4.37 5.07 -6.43
C GLN A 15 -4.85 6.08 -5.37
N ARG A 16 -6.04 5.87 -4.78
CA ARG A 16 -6.52 6.70 -3.69
C ARG A 16 -5.66 6.56 -2.44
N ALA A 17 -5.31 5.34 -2.05
CA ALA A 17 -4.42 5.09 -0.93
C ALA A 17 -3.04 5.71 -1.17
N ALA A 18 -2.45 5.51 -2.34
CA ALA A 18 -1.15 6.07 -2.70
C ALA A 18 -1.16 7.61 -2.63
N ARG A 19 -2.23 8.23 -3.10
CA ARG A 19 -2.41 9.68 -2.99
C ARG A 19 -2.56 10.14 -1.54
N ALA A 20 -3.41 9.47 -0.77
CA ALA A 20 -3.62 9.79 0.64
C ALA A 20 -2.31 9.72 1.42
N LEU A 21 -1.54 8.64 1.26
CA LEU A 21 -0.25 8.47 1.93
C LEU A 21 0.73 9.62 1.64
N ARG A 22 0.83 10.04 0.38
CA ARG A 22 1.68 11.19 -0.02
C ARG A 22 1.24 12.52 0.60
N GLU A 23 -0.05 12.66 0.90
CA GLU A 23 -0.61 13.89 1.47
C GLU A 23 -0.58 13.88 3.01
N THR A 24 -0.68 12.71 3.65
CA THR A 24 -0.83 12.57 5.10
C THR A 24 0.47 12.32 5.85
N VAL A 25 1.43 11.62 5.23
CA VAL A 25 2.66 11.18 5.90
C VAL A 25 3.87 11.59 5.05
N PRO A 26 4.99 12.04 5.65
CA PRO A 26 6.24 12.14 4.93
C PRO A 26 6.62 10.76 4.38
N THR A 27 6.52 10.58 3.06
CA THR A 27 6.89 9.33 2.39
C THR A 27 8.11 9.57 1.51
N VAL A 28 9.10 8.69 1.59
CA VAL A 28 10.29 8.72 0.70
C VAL A 28 9.90 8.26 -0.70
N LEU A 29 9.11 7.19 -0.77
CA LEU A 29 8.64 6.62 -2.03
C LEU A 29 7.24 6.06 -1.85
N VAL A 30 6.39 6.21 -2.86
CA VAL A 30 5.10 5.53 -2.95
C VAL A 30 4.89 5.10 -4.39
N GLU A 31 4.87 3.78 -4.61
CA GLU A 31 4.69 3.15 -5.91
C GLU A 31 3.46 2.24 -5.92
N THR A 32 2.92 2.04 -7.12
CA THR A 32 1.77 1.16 -7.33
C THR A 32 2.08 0.18 -8.44
N THR A 33 2.01 -1.11 -8.13
CA THR A 33 2.35 -2.20 -9.03
C THR A 33 1.07 -2.89 -9.52
N PRO A 34 0.86 -3.03 -10.84
CA PRO A 34 -0.28 -3.75 -11.37
C PRO A 34 -0.18 -5.26 -11.09
N PRO A 35 -1.30 -5.99 -11.06
CA PRO A 35 -1.32 -7.43 -10.75
C PRO A 35 -0.35 -8.27 -11.60
N VAL A 36 -0.20 -7.93 -12.88
CA VAL A 36 0.66 -8.64 -13.84
C VAL A 36 2.16 -8.50 -13.55
N ARG A 37 2.55 -7.55 -12.69
CA ARG A 37 3.94 -7.31 -12.25
C ARG A 37 4.13 -7.52 -10.76
N SER A 38 3.06 -7.87 -10.04
CA SER A 38 3.08 -8.07 -8.60
C SER A 38 3.24 -9.54 -8.27
N GLU A 39 4.10 -9.86 -7.31
CA GLU A 39 4.25 -11.22 -6.77
C GLU A 39 2.96 -11.73 -6.10
N HIS A 40 2.07 -10.80 -5.70
CA HIS A 40 0.81 -11.12 -5.03
C HIS A 40 -0.37 -11.33 -6.00
N ASN A 41 -0.15 -11.26 -7.32
CA ASN A 41 -1.21 -11.34 -8.35
C ASN A 41 -2.38 -10.35 -8.10
N ALA A 42 -2.11 -9.25 -7.40
CA ALA A 42 -3.06 -8.23 -7.01
C ALA A 42 -2.45 -6.83 -7.25
N TRP A 43 -3.29 -5.79 -7.25
CA TRP A 43 -2.73 -4.45 -7.21
C TRP A 43 -2.00 -4.28 -5.89
N THR A 44 -0.74 -3.86 -5.97
CA THR A 44 0.12 -3.67 -4.80
C THR A 44 0.48 -2.20 -4.68
N LEU A 45 0.42 -1.70 -3.46
CA LEU A 45 0.99 -0.42 -3.07
C LEU A 45 2.26 -0.73 -2.27
N ASP A 46 3.35 -0.12 -2.68
CA ASP A 46 4.62 -0.14 -1.97
C ASP A 46 4.93 1.28 -1.51
N ALA A 47 5.12 1.46 -0.21
CA ALA A 47 5.49 2.74 0.36
C ALA A 47 6.72 2.58 1.26
N VAL A 48 7.68 3.48 1.04
CA VAL A 48 8.87 3.62 1.87
C VAL A 48 8.68 4.87 2.72
N LEU A 49 8.64 4.67 4.02
CA LEU A 49 8.59 5.74 4.99
C LEU A 49 10.01 6.05 5.48
N PRO A 50 10.31 7.32 5.82
CA PRO A 50 11.55 7.65 6.52
C PRO A 50 11.62 6.89 7.84
N GLU A 51 12.81 6.79 8.45
CA GLU A 51 12.99 6.10 9.74
C GLU A 51 11.93 6.52 10.77
N THR A 52 10.95 5.64 10.97
CA THR A 52 9.93 5.72 12.02
C THR A 52 9.93 4.40 12.77
N GLU A 53 9.72 4.43 14.08
CA GLU A 53 9.54 3.22 14.87
C GLU A 53 8.22 2.53 14.46
N GLY A 54 8.28 1.70 13.41
CA GLY A 54 7.14 0.97 12.87
C GLY A 54 6.27 1.77 11.90
N VAL A 55 5.11 1.19 11.56
CA VAL A 55 4.13 1.77 10.62
C VAL A 55 3.26 2.80 11.35
N PRO A 56 3.23 4.08 10.92
CA PRO A 56 2.40 5.09 11.53
C PRO A 56 0.90 4.73 11.47
N PRO A 57 0.12 5.07 12.50
CA PRO A 57 -1.31 4.76 12.55
C PRO A 57 -2.09 5.43 11.40
N GLU A 58 -1.63 6.58 10.90
CA GLU A 58 -2.20 7.26 9.74
C GLU A 58 -2.12 6.37 8.49
N VAL A 59 -0.99 5.70 8.30
CA VAL A 59 -0.80 4.77 7.17
C VAL A 59 -1.80 3.61 7.29
N LEU A 60 -1.91 3.01 8.47
CA LEU A 60 -2.87 1.92 8.72
C LEU A 60 -4.31 2.37 8.48
N ARG A 61 -4.67 3.60 8.89
CA ARG A 61 -5.98 4.18 8.67
C ARG A 61 -6.27 4.35 7.18
N GLU A 62 -5.37 4.94 6.41
CA GLU A 62 -5.58 5.17 4.97
C GLU A 62 -5.66 3.85 4.19
N LEU A 63 -4.86 2.85 4.57
CA LEU A 63 -4.96 1.50 4.02
C LEU A 63 -6.33 0.87 4.33
N ALA A 64 -6.79 0.97 5.57
CA ALA A 64 -8.10 0.45 5.98
C ALA A 64 -9.26 1.15 5.26
N LEU A 65 -9.21 2.47 5.11
CA LEU A 65 -10.21 3.25 4.37
C LEU A 65 -10.28 2.88 2.89
N ALA A 66 -9.13 2.56 2.29
CA ALA A 66 -9.05 2.07 0.92
C ALA A 66 -9.41 0.58 0.78
N GLY A 67 -9.60 -0.13 1.90
CA GLY A 67 -9.89 -1.57 1.95
C GLY A 67 -8.69 -2.42 1.51
N LEU A 68 -7.48 -1.95 1.77
CA LEU A 68 -6.23 -2.64 1.45
C LEU A 68 -5.75 -3.47 2.64
N THR A 69 -5.14 -4.61 2.34
CA THR A 69 -4.57 -5.50 3.35
C THR A 69 -3.06 -5.36 3.39
N LEU A 70 -2.53 -5.01 4.56
CA LEU A 70 -1.09 -4.93 4.80
C LEU A 70 -0.47 -6.32 4.64
N GLN A 71 0.58 -6.42 3.83
CA GLN A 71 1.38 -7.62 3.69
C GLN A 71 2.52 -7.60 4.72
N PRO A 72 2.83 -8.74 5.35
CA PRO A 72 3.95 -8.83 6.27
C PRO A 72 5.26 -8.71 5.49
N THR A 73 5.88 -7.53 5.53
CA THR A 73 7.22 -7.29 4.96
C THR A 73 8.24 -7.29 6.11
N PRO A 74 9.39 -7.98 5.98
CA PRO A 74 10.45 -7.88 6.97
C PRO A 74 10.93 -6.42 7.07
N ALA A 75 11.00 -5.89 8.30
CA ALA A 75 11.53 -4.56 8.54
C ALA A 75 12.97 -4.48 8.02
N GLN A 76 13.23 -3.59 7.07
CA GLN A 76 14.59 -3.29 6.64
C GLN A 76 15.11 -2.18 7.54
N ASN A 77 16.27 -2.40 8.13
CA ASN A 77 16.75 -1.73 9.34
C ASN A 77 16.94 -0.19 9.24
N GLU A 78 16.75 0.39 8.05
CA GLU A 78 17.05 1.79 7.71
C GLU A 78 15.82 2.55 7.16
N HIS A 79 14.78 1.85 6.70
CA HIS A 79 13.54 2.46 6.21
C HIS A 79 12.35 1.54 6.49
N GLN A 80 11.21 2.11 6.87
CA GLN A 80 10.02 1.31 7.08
C GLN A 80 9.32 1.06 5.73
N HIS A 81 9.42 -0.18 5.26
CA HIS A 81 8.69 -0.64 4.07
C HIS A 81 7.27 -1.06 4.44
N VAL A 82 6.31 -0.59 3.65
CA VAL A 82 4.88 -0.86 3.80
C VAL A 82 4.37 -1.39 2.48
N VAL A 83 4.00 -2.66 2.46
CA VAL A 83 3.38 -3.30 1.29
C VAL A 83 1.91 -3.57 1.59
N ALA A 84 1.01 -3.20 0.69
CA ALA A 84 -0.42 -3.45 0.83
C ALA A 84 -1.08 -3.88 -0.49
N THR A 85 -2.10 -4.73 -0.42
CA THR A 85 -2.78 -5.29 -1.61
C THR A 85 -4.29 -5.08 -1.59
N ALA A 86 -4.92 -5.04 -2.78
CA ALA A 86 -6.35 -4.76 -3.01
C ALA A 86 -7.15 -5.92 -3.59
#